data_AF-A0A5F2BSE7-F1
#
_entry.id   AF-A0A5F2BSE7-F1
#
_cell.length_a   1.000
_cell.length_b   1.000
_cell.length_c   1.000
_cell.angle_alpha   90.00
_cell.angle_beta   90.00
_cell.angle_gamma   90.00
#
_symmetry.space_group_name_H-M   'P 1'
#
loop_
_entity.id
_entity.type
_entity.pdbx_description
1 polymer ?
#
loop_
_entity_poly.entity_id
_entity_poly.type
_entity_poly.pdbx_seq_one_letter_code
_entity_poly.pdbx_strand_id
1 'polypeptide(L)'
;MEFKKKLVFVAILLAFLLILFLAFWPDDLKKQSLSIAEESDAVLKTKYYSEMDPYFPDAPHPFNEDPELEDQAKKLWPEAFKPRKTPEEKEQIRKEWTDFVARYPKNLYIPSEFRPALSETEEKEARDRLDAVTGMESRNAISRSLGKYAEPGNEPKAPTESSVNPKEQRAYISYKIDELESRIQLIEYTIQQGKLNPDQVGTANQDLLVWKKELTDLRQVQSQIPGS
;
A
#
# COMPACT_ATOMS: atom_id res chain seq x y z
N MET A 1 -28.80 -60.18 -3.24
CA MET A 1 -29.09 -59.16 -4.28
C MET A 1 -29.62 -57.85 -3.71
N GLU A 2 -30.27 -57.83 -2.54
CA GLU A 2 -30.87 -56.61 -1.98
C GLU A 2 -29.85 -55.57 -1.47
N PHE A 3 -28.72 -56.01 -0.91
CA PHE A 3 -27.68 -55.10 -0.39
C PHE A 3 -27.08 -54.19 -1.48
N LYS A 4 -26.87 -54.73 -2.68
CA LYS A 4 -26.35 -53.95 -3.83
C LYS A 4 -27.38 -52.93 -4.31
N LYS A 5 -28.68 -53.26 -4.29
CA LYS A 5 -29.76 -52.34 -4.64
C LYS A 5 -29.90 -51.21 -3.61
N LYS A 6 -29.74 -51.51 -2.32
CA LYS A 6 -29.73 -50.51 -1.24
C LYS A 6 -28.54 -49.55 -1.34
N LEU A 7 -27.34 -50.05 -1.67
CA LEU A 7 -26.15 -49.21 -1.87
C LEU A 7 -26.28 -48.28 -3.08
N VAL A 8 -26.84 -48.75 -4.19
CA VAL A 8 -27.12 -47.91 -5.36
C VAL A 8 -28.16 -46.84 -5.02
N PHE A 9 -29.19 -47.18 -4.25
CA PHE A 9 -30.20 -46.22 -3.84
C PHE A 9 -29.62 -45.13 -2.92
N VAL A 10 -28.76 -45.50 -1.97
CA VAL A 10 -28.05 -44.55 -1.09
C VAL A 10 -27.13 -43.65 -1.92
N ALA A 11 -26.39 -44.19 -2.89
CA ALA A 11 -25.51 -43.40 -3.76
C ALA A 11 -26.30 -42.38 -4.59
N ILE A 12 -27.47 -42.76 -5.12
CA ILE A 12 -28.35 -41.85 -5.88
C ILE A 12 -28.91 -40.77 -4.94
N LEU A 13 -29.33 -41.13 -3.73
CA LEU A 13 -29.86 -40.17 -2.76
C LEU A 13 -28.79 -39.15 -2.32
N LEU A 14 -27.55 -39.62 -2.13
CA LEU A 14 -26.41 -38.77 -1.80
C LEU A 14 -26.06 -37.83 -2.96
N ALA A 15 -26.07 -38.32 -4.20
CA ALA A 15 -25.87 -37.49 -5.39
C ALA A 15 -26.95 -36.42 -5.53
N PHE A 16 -28.21 -36.77 -5.25
CA PHE A 16 -29.33 -35.82 -5.27
C PHE A 16 -29.18 -34.74 -4.19
N LEU A 17 -28.79 -35.12 -2.97
CA LEU A 17 -28.52 -34.17 -1.89
C LEU A 17 -27.33 -33.25 -2.22
N LEU A 18 -26.30 -33.76 -2.89
CA LEU A 18 -25.13 -32.97 -3.31
C LEU A 18 -25.50 -31.95 -4.38
N ILE A 19 -26.36 -32.33 -5.34
CA ILE A 19 -26.88 -31.42 -6.36
C ILE A 19 -27.78 -30.36 -5.71
N LEU A 20 -28.63 -30.74 -4.75
CA LEU A 20 -29.49 -29.80 -4.03
C LEU A 20 -28.66 -28.83 -3.19
N PHE A 21 -27.58 -29.30 -2.57
CA PHE A 21 -26.65 -28.48 -1.81
C PHE A 21 -25.87 -27.50 -2.69
N LEU A 22 -25.49 -27.91 -3.91
CA LEU A 22 -24.88 -27.02 -4.91
C LEU A 22 -25.87 -26.00 -5.48
N ALA A 23 -27.13 -26.38 -5.68
CA ALA A 23 -28.17 -25.52 -6.26
C ALA A 23 -28.77 -24.52 -5.24
N PHE A 24 -28.82 -24.89 -3.95
CA PHE A 24 -29.30 -24.04 -2.85
C PHE A 24 -28.15 -23.50 -1.98
N TRP A 25 -26.90 -23.55 -2.46
CA TRP A 25 -25.80 -22.92 -1.74
C TRP A 25 -26.08 -21.41 -1.65
N PRO A 26 -26.11 -20.82 -0.44
CA PRO A 26 -26.37 -19.40 -0.30
C PRO A 26 -25.22 -18.62 -0.94
N ASP A 27 -25.53 -17.82 -1.96
CA ASP A 27 -24.62 -16.89 -2.64
C ASP A 27 -24.03 -15.80 -1.71
N ASP A 28 -24.39 -15.80 -0.42
CA ASP A 28 -23.95 -14.80 0.54
C ASP A 28 -22.45 -14.88 0.87
N LEU A 29 -21.76 -15.97 0.52
CA LEU A 29 -20.29 -16.04 0.57
C LEU A 29 -19.60 -15.24 -0.54
N LYS A 30 -20.27 -14.96 -1.66
CA LYS A 30 -19.72 -14.08 -2.72
C LYS A 30 -19.97 -12.60 -2.45
N LYS A 31 -20.93 -12.26 -1.58
CA LYS A 31 -21.23 -10.85 -1.27
C LYS A 31 -20.25 -10.24 -0.29
N GLN A 32 -19.57 -11.03 0.53
CA GLN A 32 -18.65 -10.49 1.54
C GLN A 32 -17.33 -9.95 0.94
N SER A 33 -16.89 -10.46 -0.21
CA SER A 33 -15.71 -9.92 -0.93
C SER A 33 -16.06 -8.80 -1.93
N LEU A 34 -17.32 -8.69 -2.34
CA LEU A 34 -17.81 -7.60 -3.19
C LEU A 34 -18.20 -6.36 -2.39
N SER A 35 -18.66 -6.51 -1.14
CA SER A 35 -19.12 -5.39 -0.28
C SER A 35 -18.03 -4.34 -0.02
N ILE A 36 -16.75 -4.72 0.13
CA ILE A 36 -15.66 -3.76 0.37
C ILE A 36 -15.31 -2.99 -0.90
N ALA A 37 -15.40 -3.63 -2.07
CA ALA A 37 -15.20 -2.95 -3.36
C ALA A 37 -16.37 -2.02 -3.70
N GLU A 38 -17.59 -2.36 -3.25
CA GLU A 38 -18.78 -1.52 -3.40
C GLU A 38 -18.78 -0.35 -2.40
N GLU A 39 -18.31 -0.56 -1.17
CA GLU A 39 -18.09 0.50 -0.18
C GLU A 39 -16.97 1.46 -0.60
N SER A 40 -15.88 0.98 -1.20
CA SER A 40 -14.81 1.84 -1.71
C SER A 40 -15.22 2.60 -2.98
N ASP A 41 -15.99 1.98 -3.89
CA ASP A 41 -16.62 2.70 -5.01
C ASP A 41 -17.72 3.68 -4.51
N ALA A 42 -18.37 3.44 -3.37
CA ALA A 42 -19.32 4.37 -2.75
C ALA A 42 -18.62 5.57 -2.07
N VAL A 43 -17.51 5.34 -1.38
CA VAL A 43 -16.67 6.38 -0.75
C VAL A 43 -15.87 7.20 -1.80
N LEU A 44 -15.62 6.63 -2.99
CA LEU A 44 -15.05 7.37 -4.11
C LEU A 44 -16.11 8.03 -5.01
N LYS A 45 -17.35 7.51 -5.03
CA LYS A 45 -18.49 8.16 -5.71
C LYS A 45 -18.83 9.51 -5.11
N THR A 46 -18.66 9.66 -3.79
CA THR A 46 -18.90 10.92 -3.08
C THR A 46 -17.88 12.01 -3.36
N LYS A 47 -16.68 11.69 -3.88
CA LYS A 47 -15.59 12.67 -3.82
C LYS A 47 -15.54 13.70 -4.96
N TYR A 48 -15.94 13.38 -6.19
CA TYR A 48 -15.76 14.36 -7.29
C TYR A 48 -16.79 14.38 -8.42
N TYR A 49 -17.74 13.44 -8.50
CA TYR A 49 -18.83 13.54 -9.47
C TYR A 49 -20.07 12.80 -8.95
N SER A 50 -20.96 13.55 -8.31
CA SER A 50 -22.39 13.25 -8.25
C SER A 50 -23.15 14.55 -8.03
N GLU A 51 -24.10 14.82 -8.90
CA GLU A 51 -25.19 15.76 -8.69
C GLU A 51 -25.82 15.48 -7.31
N MET A 52 -25.68 16.44 -6.40
CA MET A 52 -25.96 16.38 -4.94
C MET A 52 -24.88 15.68 -4.10
N ASP A 53 -24.04 16.48 -3.45
CA ASP A 53 -23.40 16.08 -2.19
C ASP A 53 -24.52 15.77 -1.19
N PRO A 54 -24.69 14.51 -0.74
CA PRO A 54 -25.78 14.15 0.17
C PRO A 54 -25.64 14.82 1.55
N TYR A 55 -24.48 15.40 1.87
CA TYR A 55 -24.24 16.10 3.12
C TYR A 55 -24.45 17.62 3.00
N PHE A 56 -24.27 18.19 1.81
CA PHE A 56 -24.40 19.63 1.55
C PHE A 56 -25.06 19.94 0.20
N PRO A 57 -26.35 19.59 0.00
CA PRO A 57 -27.03 19.78 -1.28
C PRO A 57 -27.23 21.26 -1.67
N ASP A 58 -27.22 22.16 -0.68
CA ASP A 58 -27.38 23.61 -0.88
C ASP A 58 -26.05 24.35 -1.03
N ALA A 59 -24.90 23.66 -0.94
CA ALA A 59 -23.62 24.31 -1.15
C ALA A 59 -23.46 24.70 -2.62
N PRO A 60 -23.11 25.97 -2.93
CA PRO A 60 -22.86 26.37 -4.30
C PRO A 60 -21.71 25.54 -4.87
N HIS A 61 -21.89 25.06 -6.10
CA HIS A 61 -20.84 24.30 -6.77
C HIS A 61 -19.63 25.23 -6.99
N PRO A 62 -18.41 24.85 -6.55
CA PRO A 62 -17.26 25.75 -6.54
C PRO A 62 -16.89 26.30 -7.93
N PHE A 63 -17.25 25.58 -9.00
CA PHE A 63 -16.99 25.99 -10.38
C PHE A 63 -18.13 26.81 -11.03
N ASN A 64 -19.30 26.90 -10.38
CA ASN A 64 -20.42 27.72 -10.88
C ASN A 64 -20.25 29.19 -10.51
N GLU A 65 -19.65 29.48 -9.36
CA GLU A 65 -19.39 30.87 -8.91
C GLU A 65 -18.12 31.44 -9.53
N ASP A 66 -17.10 30.62 -9.77
CA ASP A 66 -15.85 31.02 -10.41
C ASP A 66 -15.37 29.93 -11.39
N PRO A 67 -15.63 30.12 -12.69
CA PRO A 67 -15.15 29.20 -13.73
C PRO A 67 -13.62 29.09 -13.80
N GLU A 68 -12.86 30.11 -13.36
CA GLU A 68 -11.39 30.05 -13.38
C GLU A 68 -10.84 29.03 -12.36
N LEU A 69 -11.60 28.72 -11.30
CA LEU A 69 -11.21 27.70 -10.33
C LEU A 69 -11.20 26.30 -10.94
N GLU A 70 -12.07 26.01 -11.90
CA GLU A 70 -12.07 24.70 -12.57
C GLU A 70 -10.80 24.50 -13.40
N ASP A 71 -10.39 25.54 -14.13
CA ASP A 71 -9.17 25.52 -14.93
C ASP A 71 -7.91 25.43 -14.06
N GLN A 72 -7.89 26.13 -12.92
CA GLN A 72 -6.82 26.03 -11.94
C GLN A 72 -6.77 24.63 -11.29
N ALA A 73 -7.92 24.07 -10.93
CA ALA A 73 -8.01 22.74 -10.36
C ALA A 73 -7.56 21.65 -11.35
N LYS A 74 -7.96 21.74 -12.62
CA LYS A 74 -7.51 20.83 -13.69
C LYS A 74 -6.00 20.92 -13.94
N LYS A 75 -5.42 22.11 -13.80
CA LYS A 75 -3.97 22.31 -13.92
C LYS A 75 -3.20 21.69 -12.75
N LEU A 76 -3.73 21.81 -11.53
CA LEU A 76 -3.08 21.32 -10.32
C LEU A 76 -3.29 19.81 -10.08
N TRP A 77 -4.46 19.28 -10.44
CA TRP A 77 -4.83 17.87 -10.24
C TRP A 77 -5.37 17.22 -11.53
N PRO A 78 -4.59 17.19 -12.63
CA PRO A 78 -5.08 16.69 -13.92
C PRO A 78 -5.59 15.24 -13.86
N GLU A 79 -5.00 14.41 -13.00
CA GLU A 79 -5.41 13.01 -12.81
C GLU A 79 -6.79 12.86 -12.16
N ALA A 80 -7.21 13.81 -11.32
CA ALA A 80 -8.51 13.76 -10.64
C ALA A 80 -9.68 13.99 -11.59
N PHE A 81 -9.43 14.67 -12.71
CA PHE A 81 -10.43 14.96 -13.75
C PHE A 81 -10.40 13.95 -14.91
N LYS A 82 -9.53 12.93 -14.85
CA LYS A 82 -9.58 11.85 -15.84
C LYS A 82 -10.86 11.04 -15.65
N PRO A 83 -11.44 10.52 -16.75
CA PRO A 83 -12.54 9.59 -16.66
C PRO A 83 -12.21 8.43 -15.71
N ARG A 84 -13.23 7.97 -14.98
CA ARG A 84 -13.06 6.77 -14.14
C ARG A 84 -12.57 5.61 -14.99
N LYS A 85 -11.67 4.83 -14.41
CA LYS A 85 -11.12 3.64 -15.05
C LYS A 85 -12.24 2.67 -15.41
N THR A 86 -12.20 2.13 -16.64
CA THR A 86 -13.17 1.13 -17.08
C THR A 86 -13.00 -0.17 -16.29
N PRO A 87 -14.01 -1.05 -16.23
CA PRO A 87 -13.88 -2.35 -15.58
C PRO A 87 -12.69 -3.17 -16.11
N GLU A 88 -12.41 -3.08 -17.41
CA GLU A 88 -11.28 -3.75 -18.06
C GLU A 88 -9.93 -3.17 -17.59
N GLU A 89 -9.84 -1.84 -17.46
CA GLU A 89 -8.64 -1.20 -16.91
C GLU A 89 -8.43 -1.57 -15.44
N LYS A 90 -9.50 -1.59 -14.63
CA LYS A 90 -9.44 -2.03 -13.22
C LYS A 90 -8.94 -3.49 -13.12
N GLU A 91 -9.40 -4.37 -14.02
CA GLU A 91 -8.95 -5.77 -14.09
C GLU A 91 -7.46 -5.88 -14.48
N GLN A 92 -7.01 -5.08 -15.45
CA GLN A 92 -5.60 -5.03 -15.84
C GLN A 92 -4.73 -4.59 -14.66
N ILE A 93 -5.12 -3.52 -13.96
CA ILE A 93 -4.41 -3.03 -12.77
C ILE A 93 -4.33 -4.13 -11.70
N ARG A 94 -5.43 -4.86 -11.46
CA ARG A 94 -5.42 -5.98 -10.52
C ARG A 94 -4.44 -7.07 -10.93
N LYS A 95 -4.39 -7.43 -12.22
CA LYS A 95 -3.45 -8.44 -12.72
C LYS A 95 -1.99 -8.00 -12.56
N GLU A 96 -1.71 -6.73 -12.85
CA GLU A 96 -0.36 -6.15 -12.66
C GLU A 96 0.05 -6.21 -11.19
N TRP A 97 -0.83 -5.82 -10.28
CA TRP A 97 -0.56 -5.94 -8.84
C TRP A 97 -0.39 -7.39 -8.40
N THR A 98 -1.21 -8.32 -8.90
CA THR A 98 -1.05 -9.75 -8.59
C THR A 98 0.30 -10.30 -9.06
N ASP A 99 0.76 -9.96 -10.27
CA ASP A 99 2.10 -10.37 -10.76
C ASP A 99 3.22 -9.73 -9.93
N PHE A 100 3.08 -8.45 -9.58
CA PHE A 100 4.04 -7.77 -8.72
C PHE A 100 4.13 -8.39 -7.32
N VAL A 101 2.98 -8.68 -6.69
CA VAL A 101 2.89 -9.34 -5.37
C VAL A 101 3.52 -10.73 -5.42
N ALA A 102 3.32 -11.49 -6.50
CA ALA A 102 3.93 -12.81 -6.65
C ALA A 102 5.46 -12.76 -6.67
N ARG A 103 6.05 -11.68 -7.20
CA ARG A 103 7.51 -11.48 -7.24
C ARG A 103 8.06 -10.86 -5.96
N TYR A 104 7.34 -9.90 -5.38
CA TYR A 104 7.79 -9.09 -4.25
C TYR A 104 6.75 -9.00 -3.14
N PRO A 105 6.37 -10.11 -2.50
CA PRO A 105 5.23 -10.15 -1.55
C PRO A 105 5.43 -9.29 -0.30
N LYS A 106 6.66 -8.89 0.01
CA LYS A 106 7.03 -8.07 1.17
C LYS A 106 7.18 -6.58 0.85
N ASN A 107 6.90 -6.17 -0.39
CA ASN A 107 7.10 -4.78 -0.81
C ASN A 107 6.12 -3.84 -0.09
N LEU A 108 6.67 -2.78 0.51
CA LEU A 108 5.91 -1.84 1.33
C LEU A 108 4.91 -0.98 0.55
N TYR A 109 5.06 -0.87 -0.77
CA TYR A 109 4.20 -0.06 -1.63
C TYR A 109 3.03 -0.83 -2.24
N ILE A 110 2.91 -2.13 -1.99
CA ILE A 110 1.73 -2.90 -2.37
C ILE A 110 0.51 -2.31 -1.65
N PRO A 111 -0.58 -1.94 -2.35
CA PRO A 111 -1.81 -1.50 -1.71
C PRO A 111 -2.40 -2.58 -0.78
N SER A 112 -3.02 -2.18 0.32
CA SER A 112 -3.56 -3.10 1.33
C SER A 112 -4.52 -4.15 0.75
N GLU A 113 -5.27 -3.79 -0.29
CA GLU A 113 -6.21 -4.67 -1.01
C GLU A 113 -5.53 -5.89 -1.67
N PHE A 114 -4.25 -5.76 -2.02
CA PHE A 114 -3.47 -6.81 -2.70
C PHE A 114 -2.46 -7.48 -1.77
N ARG A 115 -2.36 -7.04 -0.52
CA ARG A 115 -1.44 -7.66 0.45
C ARG A 115 -2.00 -9.00 0.91
N PRO A 116 -1.12 -9.99 1.16
CA PRO A 116 -1.54 -11.18 1.87
C PRO A 116 -2.06 -10.79 3.26
N ALA A 117 -3.10 -11.48 3.73
CA ALA A 117 -3.61 -11.30 5.08
C ALA A 117 -2.51 -11.65 6.08
N LEU A 118 -2.22 -10.72 7.00
CA LEU A 118 -1.28 -10.93 8.08
C LEU A 118 -1.98 -11.65 9.23
N SER A 119 -1.24 -12.48 9.95
CA SER A 119 -1.67 -12.99 11.25
C SER A 119 -1.69 -11.85 12.29
N GLU A 120 -2.49 -12.01 13.36
CA GLU A 120 -2.54 -11.02 14.46
C GLU A 120 -1.14 -10.73 15.06
N THR A 121 -0.27 -11.74 15.09
CA THR A 121 1.11 -11.60 15.55
C THR A 121 1.94 -10.73 14.61
N GLU A 122 1.83 -10.94 13.30
CA GLU A 122 2.55 -10.13 12.30
C GLU A 122 2.03 -8.69 12.25
N GLU A 123 0.71 -8.49 12.42
CA GLU A 123 0.15 -7.14 12.53
C GLU A 123 0.69 -6.40 13.76
N LYS A 124 0.78 -7.08 14.90
CA LYS A 124 1.33 -6.49 16.11
C LYS A 124 2.80 -6.12 15.92
N GLU A 125 3.61 -7.02 15.36
CA GLU A 125 5.01 -6.74 15.06
C GLU A 125 5.17 -5.56 14.08
N ALA A 126 4.30 -5.46 13.07
CA ALA A 126 4.28 -4.34 12.15
C ALA A 126 3.97 -3.01 12.85
N ARG A 127 3.01 -2.99 13.79
CA ARG A 127 2.69 -1.81 14.61
C ARG A 127 3.85 -1.43 15.52
N ASP A 128 4.40 -2.38 16.27
CA ASP A 128 5.54 -2.16 17.17
C ASP A 128 6.75 -1.61 16.41
N ARG A 129 6.98 -2.10 15.18
CA ARG A 129 8.03 -1.60 14.28
C ARG A 129 7.76 -0.15 13.85
N LEU A 130 6.52 0.18 13.47
CA LEU A 130 6.15 1.53 13.06
C LEU A 130 6.32 2.54 14.21
N ASP A 131 5.94 2.17 15.42
CA ASP A 131 6.12 3.01 16.61
C ASP A 131 7.60 3.28 16.89
N ALA A 132 8.44 2.25 16.81
CA ALA A 132 9.89 2.39 16.99
C ALA A 132 10.53 3.32 15.94
N VAL A 133 10.15 3.17 14.66
CA VAL A 133 10.63 4.03 13.57
C VAL A 133 10.17 5.46 13.76
N THR A 134 8.88 5.68 14.04
CA THR A 134 8.30 7.01 14.24
C THR A 134 8.94 7.73 15.42
N GLY A 135 9.19 7.02 16.52
CA GLY A 135 9.90 7.56 17.68
C GLY A 135 11.35 7.96 17.37
N MET A 136 12.05 7.20 16.51
CA MET A 136 13.39 7.57 16.05
C MET A 136 13.37 8.76 15.08
N GLU A 137 12.46 8.80 14.12
CA GLU A 137 12.34 9.93 13.19
C GLU A 137 12.00 11.23 13.92
N SER A 138 11.11 11.17 14.91
CA SER A 138 10.76 12.32 15.75
C SER A 138 11.97 12.85 16.52
N ARG A 139 12.75 11.96 17.17
CA ARG A 139 14.01 12.35 17.85
C ARG A 139 15.03 12.94 16.88
N ASN A 140 15.19 12.34 15.70
CA ASN A 140 16.09 12.84 14.66
C ASN A 140 15.65 14.21 14.12
N ALA A 141 14.34 14.42 13.94
CA ALA A 141 13.77 15.70 13.50
C ALA A 141 13.98 16.79 14.54
N ILE A 142 13.74 16.50 15.83
CA ILE A 142 14.02 17.41 16.94
C ILE A 142 15.52 17.75 17.00
N SER A 143 16.40 16.76 16.89
CA SER A 143 17.85 16.98 16.89
C SER A 143 18.28 17.90 15.73
N ARG A 144 17.75 17.67 14.52
CA ARG A 144 18.00 18.51 13.34
C ARG A 144 17.45 19.93 13.50
N SER A 145 16.27 20.10 14.12
CA SER A 145 15.69 21.43 14.32
C SER A 145 16.46 22.24 15.35
N LEU A 146 16.86 21.61 16.46
CA LEU A 146 17.70 22.25 17.49
C LEU A 146 19.04 22.74 16.91
N GLY A 147 19.65 21.99 15.98
CA GLY A 147 20.85 22.44 15.28
C GLY A 147 20.64 23.65 14.37
N LYS A 148 19.44 23.85 13.81
CA LYS A 148 19.12 25.00 12.93
C LYS A 148 18.85 26.29 13.69
N TYR A 149 18.38 26.19 14.94
CA TYR A 149 18.07 27.34 15.80
C TYR A 149 19.14 27.59 16.87
N ALA A 150 20.28 26.91 16.79
CA ALA A 150 21.43 27.20 17.64
C ALA A 150 21.99 28.59 17.27
N GLU A 151 22.15 29.46 18.26
CA GLU A 151 22.75 30.78 18.05
C GLU A 151 24.19 30.65 17.52
N PRO A 152 24.62 31.50 16.56
CA PRO A 152 25.99 31.49 16.07
C PRO A 152 27.00 31.65 17.21
N GLY A 153 27.91 30.67 17.35
CA GLY A 153 28.92 30.66 18.42
C GLY A 153 28.61 29.76 19.62
N ASN A 154 27.39 29.22 19.71
CA ASN A 154 27.06 28.16 20.65
C ASN A 154 27.09 26.81 19.92
N GLU A 155 27.98 25.90 20.33
CA GLU A 155 27.88 24.51 19.87
C GLU A 155 26.50 23.97 20.28
N PRO A 156 25.76 23.34 19.35
CA PRO A 156 24.50 22.70 19.69
C PRO A 156 24.79 21.72 20.82
N LYS A 157 24.15 21.89 21.98
CA LYS A 157 24.17 20.88 23.03
C LYS A 157 23.43 19.66 22.49
N ALA A 158 24.18 18.77 21.84
CA ALA A 158 23.69 17.44 21.51
C ALA A 158 23.13 16.83 22.80
N PRO A 159 22.00 16.12 22.75
CA PRO A 159 21.51 15.39 23.92
C PRO A 159 22.65 14.58 24.52
N THR A 160 22.97 14.83 25.79
CA THR A 160 24.13 14.24 26.50
C THR A 160 24.05 12.71 26.58
N GLU A 161 22.85 12.18 26.38
CA GLU A 161 22.59 10.77 26.19
C GLU A 161 22.23 10.53 24.72
N SER A 162 23.19 10.11 23.88
CA SER A 162 22.84 9.32 22.70
C SER A 162 22.45 7.91 23.15
N SER A 163 21.39 7.78 23.96
CA SER A 163 20.89 6.49 24.44
C SER A 163 20.06 5.79 23.35
N VAL A 164 20.49 5.89 22.09
CA VAL A 164 19.82 5.16 21.01
C VAL A 164 20.19 3.69 21.19
N ASN A 165 19.25 2.92 21.72
CA ASN A 165 19.37 1.50 21.97
C ASN A 165 19.79 0.79 20.66
N PRO A 166 20.81 -0.08 20.66
CA PRO A 166 21.20 -0.86 19.47
C PRO A 166 20.03 -1.61 18.81
N LYS A 167 19.05 -2.06 19.61
CA LYS A 167 17.81 -2.69 19.10
C LYS A 167 16.96 -1.71 18.29
N GLU A 168 16.79 -0.47 18.76
CA GLU A 168 16.05 0.57 18.06
C GLU A 168 16.79 1.00 16.80
N GLN A 169 18.10 1.23 16.88
CA GLN A 169 18.94 1.53 15.72
C GLN A 169 18.79 0.47 14.63
N ARG A 170 18.84 -0.80 15.02
CA ARG A 170 18.70 -1.92 14.10
C ARG A 170 17.30 -1.93 13.47
N ALA A 171 16.24 -1.74 14.25
CA ALA A 171 14.88 -1.68 13.72
C ALA A 171 14.68 -0.54 12.71
N TYR A 172 15.23 0.64 13.00
CA TYR A 172 15.18 1.80 12.12
C TYR A 172 15.95 1.58 10.81
N ILE A 173 17.21 1.12 10.90
CA ILE A 173 18.01 0.84 9.71
C ILE A 173 17.39 -0.29 8.88
N SER A 174 16.88 -1.35 9.52
CA SER A 174 16.14 -2.41 8.82
C SER A 174 14.92 -1.85 8.06
N TYR A 175 14.18 -0.90 8.66
CA TYR A 175 13.07 -0.24 7.97
C TYR A 175 13.53 0.58 6.77
N LYS A 176 14.60 1.36 6.90
CA LYS A 176 15.17 2.11 5.77
C LYS A 176 15.67 1.20 4.65
N ILE A 177 16.24 0.04 4.98
CA ILE A 177 16.63 -1.00 4.02
C ILE A 177 15.40 -1.53 3.29
N ASP A 178 14.38 -1.99 4.01
CA ASP A 178 13.17 -2.58 3.41
C ASP A 178 12.43 -1.57 2.53
N GLU A 179 12.39 -0.30 2.95
CA GLU A 179 11.76 0.80 2.23
C GLU A 179 12.49 1.13 0.93
N LEU A 180 13.82 1.28 0.99
CA LEU A 180 14.64 1.55 -0.19
C LEU A 180 14.63 0.37 -1.17
N GLU A 181 14.72 -0.86 -0.65
CA GLU A 181 14.61 -2.08 -1.45
C GLU A 181 13.23 -2.18 -2.11
N SER A 182 12.15 -1.82 -1.40
CA SER A 182 10.80 -1.78 -1.97
C SER A 182 10.68 -0.76 -3.11
N ARG A 183 11.30 0.42 -2.98
CA ARG A 183 11.34 1.43 -4.06
C ARG A 183 12.07 0.92 -5.29
N ILE A 184 13.26 0.32 -5.08
CA ILE A 184 14.07 -0.25 -6.15
C ILE A 184 13.27 -1.30 -6.92
N GLN A 185 12.66 -2.26 -6.21
CA GLN A 185 11.85 -3.32 -6.82
C GLN A 185 10.68 -2.75 -7.66
N LEU A 186 9.98 -1.74 -7.14
CA LEU A 186 8.87 -1.12 -7.84
C LEU A 186 9.31 -0.45 -9.16
N ILE A 187 10.40 0.31 -9.12
CA ILE A 187 10.93 0.99 -10.31
C ILE A 187 11.50 -0.02 -11.31
N GLU A 188 12.27 -1.01 -10.85
CA GLU A 188 12.81 -2.06 -11.72
C GLU A 188 11.70 -2.83 -12.42
N TYR A 189 10.65 -3.21 -11.68
CA TYR A 189 9.48 -3.87 -12.26
C TYR A 189 8.80 -2.96 -13.29
N THR A 190 8.59 -1.69 -12.97
CA THR A 190 7.93 -0.72 -13.89
C THR A 190 8.71 -0.55 -15.20
N ILE A 191 10.06 -0.52 -15.12
CA ILE A 191 10.95 -0.48 -16.29
C ILE A 191 10.83 -1.78 -17.08
N GLN A 192 10.88 -2.95 -16.42
CA GLN A 192 10.78 -4.26 -17.07
C GLN A 192 9.45 -4.44 -17.82
N GLN A 193 8.35 -3.91 -17.30
CA GLN A 193 7.04 -3.94 -17.95
C GLN A 193 6.88 -2.90 -19.07
N GLY A 194 7.87 -2.05 -19.32
CA GLY A 194 7.79 -0.98 -20.32
C GLY A 194 6.72 0.06 -20.02
N LYS A 195 6.34 0.22 -18.75
CA LYS A 195 5.27 1.12 -18.29
C LYS A 195 5.77 2.53 -17.98
N LEU A 196 7.08 2.70 -17.89
CA LEU A 196 7.70 4.00 -17.66
C LEU A 196 7.80 4.78 -18.98
N ASN A 197 7.50 6.08 -18.93
CA ASN A 197 7.61 6.95 -20.10
C ASN A 197 9.08 6.97 -20.59
N PRO A 198 9.38 6.87 -21.90
CA PRO A 198 10.77 6.76 -22.38
C PRO A 198 11.71 7.87 -21.89
N ASP A 199 11.19 9.09 -21.78
CA ASP A 199 11.95 10.25 -21.30
C ASP A 199 12.35 10.14 -19.81
N GLN A 200 11.65 9.31 -19.03
CA GLN A 200 11.91 9.08 -17.61
C GLN A 200 12.87 7.92 -17.36
N VAL A 201 13.10 7.05 -18.35
CA VAL A 201 13.92 5.83 -18.19
C VAL A 201 15.37 6.17 -17.84
N GLY A 202 15.93 7.22 -18.44
CA GLY A 202 17.29 7.67 -18.15
C GLY A 202 17.46 8.07 -16.68
N THR A 203 16.55 8.93 -16.19
CA THR A 203 16.54 9.39 -14.79
C THR A 203 16.32 8.23 -13.83
N ALA A 204 15.36 7.35 -14.12
CA ALA A 204 15.07 6.20 -13.25
C ALA A 204 16.27 5.25 -13.13
N ASN A 205 17.00 5.00 -14.21
CA ASN A 205 18.23 4.19 -14.15
C ASN A 205 19.33 4.85 -13.31
N GLN A 206 19.46 6.19 -13.38
CA GLN A 206 20.41 6.92 -12.56
C GLN A 206 20.04 6.85 -11.07
N ASP A 207 18.76 7.03 -10.76
CA ASP A 207 18.24 6.90 -9.39
C ASP A 207 18.47 5.49 -8.84
N LEU A 208 18.21 4.46 -9.65
CA LEU A 208 18.50 3.06 -9.28
C LEU A 208 19.97 2.83 -8.94
N LEU A 209 20.92 3.44 -9.65
CA LEU A 209 22.35 3.32 -9.32
C LEU A 209 22.66 3.94 -7.96
N VAL A 210 22.12 5.13 -7.68
CA VAL A 210 22.31 5.82 -6.41
C VAL A 210 21.68 5.02 -5.26
N TRP A 211 20.44 4.58 -5.42
CA TRP A 211 19.72 3.83 -4.39
C TRP A 211 20.34 2.46 -4.11
N LYS A 212 20.85 1.77 -5.13
CA LYS A 212 21.57 0.50 -4.91
C LYS A 212 22.84 0.69 -4.10
N LYS A 213 23.56 1.79 -4.34
CA LYS A 213 24.73 2.15 -3.53
C LYS A 213 24.32 2.47 -2.09
N GLU A 214 23.30 3.31 -1.90
CA GLU A 214 22.77 3.64 -0.57
C GLU A 214 22.29 2.40 0.18
N LEU A 215 21.65 1.43 -0.50
CA LEU A 215 21.25 0.16 0.07
C LEU A 215 22.46 -0.65 0.57
N THR A 216 23.55 -0.67 -0.18
CA THR A 216 24.81 -1.28 0.26
C THR A 216 25.37 -0.57 1.50
N ASP A 217 25.40 0.76 1.50
CA ASP A 217 25.89 1.56 2.62
C ASP A 217 25.04 1.31 3.89
N LEU A 218 23.70 1.27 3.76
CA LEU A 218 22.79 0.97 4.87
C LEU A 218 22.99 -0.44 5.44
N ARG A 219 23.19 -1.45 4.57
CA ARG A 219 23.50 -2.83 5.01
C ARG A 219 24.85 -2.89 5.74
N GLN A 220 25.85 -2.12 5.29
CA GLN A 220 27.11 -2.00 5.99
C GLN A 220 26.93 -1.35 7.37
N VAL A 221 26.19 -0.24 7.47
CA VAL A 221 25.87 0.38 8.76
C VAL A 221 25.15 -0.60 9.68
N GLN A 222 24.18 -1.35 9.18
CA GLN A 222 23.45 -2.36 9.96
C GLN A 222 24.39 -3.42 10.57
N SER A 223 25.42 -3.84 9.81
CA SER A 223 26.41 -4.82 10.29
C SER A 223 27.33 -4.30 11.40
N GLN A 224 27.46 -2.98 11.53
CA GLN A 224 28.27 -2.32 12.56
C GLN A 224 27.49 -2.12 13.87
N ILE A 225 26.16 -2.26 13.85
CA ILE A 225 25.35 -2.16 15.06
C ILE A 225 25.63 -3.39 15.93
N PRO A 226 26.04 -3.21 17.20
CA PRO A 226 26.30 -4.33 18.10
C PRO A 226 25.14 -5.35 18.11
N GLY A 227 25.49 -6.63 18.15
CA GLY A 227 24.55 -7.68 18.52
C GLY A 227 24.17 -7.49 19.98
N SER A 228 22.88 -7.61 20.29
CA SER A 228 22.40 -7.74 21.67
C SER A 228 22.92 -9.02 22.32
#